data_AF-A0A2Z4I2Z2-F1
#
_entry.id   AF-A0A2Z4I2Z2-F1
#
_cell.length_a   1.000
_cell.length_b   1.000
_cell.length_c   1.000
_cell.angle_alpha   90.00
_cell.angle_beta   90.00
_cell.angle_gamma   90.00
#
_symmetry.space_group_name_H-M   'P 1'
#
loop_
_entity.id
_entity.type
_entity.pdbx_description
1 polymer ?
#
loop_
_entity_poly.entity_id
_entity_poly.type
_entity_poly.pdbx_seq_one_letter_code
_entity_poly.pdbx_strand_id
1 'polypeptide(L)' 'LKALSVPCSDSKAIAQVGTISANSDETVGKMIAEAMDKVGKEGVITVEEGTGLQDELDVVEGMQFDRGYLSPYFI' A
#
# COMPACT_ATOMS: atom_id res chain seq x y z
N LEU A 1 -15.82 20.15 1.82
CA LEU A 1 -15.13 18.85 1.93
C LEU A 1 -13.59 18.98 1.91
N LYS A 2 -12.96 19.59 0.87
CA LYS A 2 -11.50 19.84 0.87
C LYS A 2 -10.97 20.70 2.05
N ALA A 3 -11.80 21.57 2.62
CA ALA A 3 -11.43 22.37 3.79
C ALA A 3 -11.40 21.59 5.12
N LEU A 4 -11.97 20.37 5.15
CA LEU A 4 -12.03 19.50 6.34
C LEU A 4 -11.00 18.37 6.29
N SER A 5 -10.35 18.15 5.13
CA SER A 5 -9.37 17.07 4.99
C SER A 5 -8.06 17.46 5.67
N VAL A 6 -7.60 16.61 6.59
CA VAL A 6 -6.28 16.73 7.20
C VAL A 6 -5.31 15.84 6.39
N PRO A 7 -4.20 16.40 5.88
CA PRO A 7 -3.21 15.59 5.18
C PRO A 7 -2.51 14.65 6.16
N CYS A 8 -2.60 13.33 5.91
CA CYS A 8 -1.82 12.34 6.63
C CYS A 8 -0.37 12.40 6.12
N SER A 9 0.45 13.17 6.82
CA SER A 9 1.88 13.36 6.48
C SER A 9 2.80 12.48 7.33
N ASP A 10 2.29 12.02 8.47
CA ASP A 10 3.05 11.26 9.46
C ASP A 10 2.84 9.76 9.26
N SER A 11 3.92 8.99 9.30
CA SER A 11 3.90 7.52 9.25
C SER A 11 2.99 6.93 10.35
N LYS A 12 2.93 7.57 11.54
CA LYS A 12 2.00 7.19 12.61
C LYS A 12 0.52 7.34 12.22
N ALA A 13 0.18 8.41 11.48
CA ALA A 13 -1.19 8.62 11.02
C ALA A 13 -1.57 7.57 9.97
N ILE A 14 -0.63 7.22 9.08
CA ILE A 14 -0.81 6.15 8.08
C ILE A 14 -1.02 4.80 8.78
N ALA A 15 -0.20 4.47 9.79
CA ALA A 15 -0.35 3.24 10.57
C ALA A 15 -1.70 3.19 11.29
N GLN A 16 -2.13 4.29 11.93
CA GLN A 16 -3.41 4.34 12.63
C GLN A 16 -4.60 4.15 11.68
N VAL A 17 -4.58 4.83 10.53
CA VAL A 17 -5.63 4.67 9.51
C VAL A 17 -5.60 3.25 8.95
N GLY A 18 -4.41 2.72 8.66
CA GLY A 18 -4.20 1.35 8.19
C GLY A 18 -4.74 0.31 9.16
N THR A 19 -4.45 0.44 10.46
CA THR A 19 -4.96 -0.45 11.52
C THR A 19 -6.48 -0.39 11.61
N ILE A 20 -7.08 0.81 11.59
CA ILE A 20 -8.54 0.95 11.65
C ILE A 20 -9.19 0.33 10.41
N SER A 21 -8.59 0.52 9.22
CA SER A 21 -9.08 -0.08 7.97
C SER A 21 -8.89 -1.60 7.92
N ALA A 22 -7.84 -2.12 8.54
CA ALA A 22 -7.54 -3.54 8.65
C ALA A 22 -8.25 -4.23 9.82
N ASN A 23 -9.44 -3.74 10.22
CA ASN A 23 -10.24 -4.33 11.32
C ASN A 23 -9.52 -4.34 12.68
N SER A 24 -8.83 -3.24 13.01
CA SER A 24 -8.04 -3.07 14.23
C SER A 24 -6.82 -4.00 14.34
N ASP A 25 -6.29 -4.46 13.21
CA ASP A 25 -5.03 -5.20 13.18
C ASP A 25 -3.82 -4.26 13.19
N GLU A 26 -3.12 -4.23 14.32
CA GLU A 26 -1.90 -3.43 14.49
C GLU A 26 -0.73 -3.95 13.65
N THR A 27 -0.67 -5.27 13.41
CA THR A 27 0.42 -5.89 12.64
C THR A 27 0.34 -5.48 11.17
N VAL A 28 -0.85 -5.58 10.59
CA VAL A 28 -1.12 -5.18 9.20
C VAL A 28 -0.97 -3.66 9.03
N GLY A 29 -1.52 -2.86 9.94
CA GLY A 29 -1.40 -1.40 9.86
C GLY A 29 0.05 -0.92 9.91
N LYS A 30 0.88 -1.55 10.76
CA LYS A 30 2.32 -1.26 10.81
C LYS A 30 3.03 -1.67 9.53
N MET A 31 2.71 -2.84 8.98
CA MET A 31 3.29 -3.33 7.73
C MET A 31 2.95 -2.41 6.54
N ILE A 32 1.72 -1.92 6.46
CA ILE A 32 1.30 -0.94 5.45
C ILE A 32 2.09 0.36 5.61
N ALA A 33 2.26 0.86 6.84
CA ALA A 33 3.04 2.07 7.08
C ALA A 33 4.52 1.89 6.68
N GLU A 34 5.13 0.75 7.02
CA GLU A 34 6.50 0.43 6.60
C GLU A 34 6.63 0.31 5.07
N ALA A 35 5.65 -0.30 4.39
CA ALA A 35 5.62 -0.38 2.93
C ALA A 35 5.48 1.01 2.28
N MET A 36 4.57 1.84 2.79
CA MET A 36 4.37 3.22 2.31
C MET A 36 5.62 4.09 2.53
N ASP A 37 6.31 3.93 3.66
CA ASP A 37 7.56 4.66 3.95
C ASP A 37 8.69 4.23 3.01
N LYS A 38 8.78 2.93 2.64
CA LYS A 38 9.78 2.43 1.69
C LYS A 38 9.49 2.85 0.24
N VAL A 39 8.23 2.86 -0.19
CA VAL A 39 7.84 3.11 -1.59
C VAL A 39 7.64 4.61 -1.89
N GLY A 40 7.34 5.43 -0.88
CA GLY A 40 7.08 6.85 -1.02
C GLY A 40 5.67 7.18 -1.54
N LYS A 41 5.38 8.47 -1.74
CA LYS A 41 4.03 8.97 -2.06
C LYS A 41 3.47 8.52 -3.41
N GLU A 42 4.33 8.17 -4.36
CA GLU A 42 3.94 7.82 -5.73
C GLU A 42 4.25 6.36 -6.09
N GLY A 43 4.74 5.56 -5.14
CA GLY A 43 5.01 4.16 -5.41
C GLY A 43 3.74 3.30 -5.33
N VAL A 44 3.78 2.16 -6.02
CA VAL A 44 2.67 1.21 -6.06
C VAL A 44 2.98 0.04 -5.15
N ILE A 45 1.97 -0.38 -4.37
CA ILE A 45 2.04 -1.55 -3.51
C ILE A 45 1.23 -2.67 -4.16
N THR A 46 1.88 -3.80 -4.43
CA THR A 46 1.26 -5.03 -4.89
C THR A 46 1.29 -6.06 -3.77
N VAL A 47 0.20 -6.82 -3.65
CA VAL A 47 0.09 -7.92 -2.68
C VAL A 47 0.08 -9.22 -3.47
N GLU A 48 0.94 -10.14 -3.09
CA GLU A 48 1.00 -11.50 -3.65
C GLU A 48 0.76 -12.52 -2.54
N GLU A 49 0.11 -13.63 -2.90
CA GLU A 49 -0.10 -14.74 -1.96
C GLU A 49 1.18 -15.56 -1.84
N GLY A 50 1.89 -15.39 -0.72
CA GLY A 50 3.10 -16.14 -0.42
C GLY A 50 2.80 -17.56 0.07
N THR A 51 3.68 -18.51 -0.26
CA THR A 51 3.64 -19.87 0.30
C THR A 51 4.30 -19.98 1.68
N GLY A 52 4.87 -18.88 2.17
CA GLY A 52 5.54 -18.79 3.47
C GLY A 52 4.58 -18.67 4.65
N LEU A 53 5.08 -18.97 5.85
CA LEU A 53 4.37 -18.72 7.12
C LEU A 53 4.61 -17.30 7.67
N GLN A 54 5.50 -16.54 7.04
CA GLN A 54 5.91 -15.20 7.47
C GLN A 54 5.62 -14.20 6.36
N ASP A 55 5.33 -12.98 6.76
CA ASP A 55 5.12 -11.87 5.85
C ASP A 55 6.47 -11.31 5.37
N GLU A 56 6.62 -11.14 4.06
CA GLU A 56 7.82 -10.60 3.43
C GLU A 56 7.50 -9.26 2.74
N LEU A 57 8.43 -8.31 2.84
CA LEU A 57 8.31 -6.97 2.25
C LEU A 57 9.53 -6.68 1.37
N ASP A 58 9.35 -6.88 0.07
CA ASP A 58 10.36 -6.58 -0.94
C ASP A 58 10.02 -5.30 -1.71
N VAL A 59 11.07 -4.53 -2.00
CA VAL A 59 10.98 -3.31 -2.81
C VAL A 59 11.68 -3.58 -4.13
N VAL A 60 10.95 -3.42 -5.23
CA VAL A 60 11.48 -3.59 -6.57
C VAL A 60 11.45 -2.25 -7.29
N GLU A 61 12.56 -1.88 -7.93
CA GLU A 61 12.62 -0.70 -8.79
C GLU A 61 11.91 -1.02 -10.12
N GLY A 62 10.58 -0.91 -10.09
CA GLY A 62 9.70 -1.09 -11.24
C GLY A 62 9.09 0.24 -11.70
N MET A 63 8.50 0.22 -12.90
CA MET A 63 7.70 1.32 -13.40
C MET A 63 6.38 0.75 -13.89
N GLN A 64 5.27 1.20 -13.30
CA GLN A 64 3.93 0.86 -13.75
C GLN A 64 3.42 1.96 -14.67
N PHE A 65 2.89 1.57 -15.82
CA PHE A 65 2.20 2.47 -16.73
C PHE A 65 0.71 2.21 -16.68
N ASP A 66 -0.10 3.27 -16.65
CA ASP A 66 -1.56 3.20 -16.74
C ASP A 66 -2.06 2.86 -18.18
N ARG A 67 -1.37 1.98 -18.90
CA ARG A 67 -1.79 1.52 -20.23
C ARG A 67 -2.64 0.27 -20.10
N GLY A 68 -3.94 0.41 -20.38
CA GLY A 68 -4.85 -0.72 -20.54
C GLY A 68 -4.48 -1.58 -21.75
N TYR A 69 -4.93 -2.84 -21.74
CA TYR A 69 -4.76 -3.75 -22.86
C TYR A 69 -5.50 -3.23 -24.11
N LEU A 70 -4.88 -3.38 -25.29
CA LEU A 70 -5.46 -2.97 -26.57
C LEU A 70 -6.77 -3.72 -26.89
N SER A 71 -6.96 -4.89 -26.30
CA SER A 71 -8.13 -5.73 -26.51
C SER A 71 -8.48 -6.51 -25.24
N PRO A 72 -9.77 -6.66 -24.90
CA PRO A 72 -10.23 -7.37 -23.71
C PRO A 72 -9.95 -8.89 -23.72
N TYR A 73 -9.39 -9.44 -24.80
CA TYR A 73 -8.96 -10.84 -24.88
C TYR A 73 -7.58 -11.12 -24.26
N PHE A 74 -6.91 -10.10 -23.71
CA PHE A 74 -5.60 -10.22 -23.03
C PHE A 74 -5.69 -10.31 -21.50
N ILE A 75 -6.87 -10.66 -20.97
CA ILE A 75 -7.10 -11.00 -19.56
C ILE A 75 -6.97 -12.50 -19.36
#